data_AF-A0A914MAQ5-F1
#
_entry.id   AF-A0A914MAQ5-F1
#
_cell.length_a   1.000
_cell.length_b   1.000
_cell.length_c   1.000
_cell.angle_alpha   90.00
_cell.angle_beta   90.00
_cell.angle_gamma   90.00
#
_symmetry.space_group_name_H-M   'P 1'
#
loop_
_entity.id
_entity.type
_entity.pdbx_description
1 polymer ?
#
loop_
_entity_poly.entity_id
_entity_poly.type
_entity_poly.pdbx_seq_one_letter_code
_entity_poly.pdbx_strand_id
1 'polypeptide(L)'
;MGVGRDLVDPDPKKVLRISVTETGLVSALPPLVGMFSKLLIGPLDDKLISKILCEQSKVKLFSGVAQYGICISLLGLAFIPYLTSSILFILPFYSTINMFTGLDFLGIFRYAQFIALKHSEVLISWTNIVISIVPLILPGIVAAAAPDDTIKQWTYIFSTISILVFTAITVFILFAKSNPRKWALEINNNNTINIIKEKEIDKQKEEDN
;
A
#
# COMPACT_ATOMS: atom_id res chain seq x y z
N MET A 1 -65.44 -6.02 -0.40
CA MET A 1 -64.94 -4.77 -1.03
C MET A 1 -63.51 -4.58 -0.55
N GLY A 2 -62.54 -4.63 -1.47
CA GLY A 2 -61.15 -4.12 -1.34
C GLY A 2 -60.29 -4.73 -0.22
N VAL A 3 -59.42 -5.72 -0.45
CA VAL A 3 -58.05 -5.55 -1.02
C VAL A 3 -57.21 -4.62 -0.14
N GLY A 4 -56.10 -5.00 0.51
CA GLY A 4 -55.12 -6.02 0.19
C GLY A 4 -53.76 -5.34 -0.03
N ARG A 5 -52.73 -5.87 0.65
CA ARG A 5 -51.27 -5.65 0.46
C ARG A 5 -50.60 -4.50 1.22
N ASP A 6 -50.33 -4.74 2.50
CA ASP A 6 -49.18 -4.11 3.21
C ASP A 6 -48.21 -5.18 3.75
N LEU A 7 -48.12 -6.32 3.05
CA LEU A 7 -46.96 -7.20 3.16
C LEU A 7 -45.95 -6.79 2.09
N VAL A 8 -44.68 -6.81 2.50
CA VAL A 8 -43.47 -6.68 1.68
C VAL A 8 -42.99 -5.23 1.49
N ASP A 9 -42.33 -4.72 2.53
CA ASP A 9 -40.90 -4.44 2.41
C ASP A 9 -40.24 -4.55 3.80
N PRO A 10 -39.31 -5.49 4.02
CA PRO A 10 -38.47 -5.46 5.21
C PRO A 10 -37.43 -4.36 4.96
N ASP A 11 -37.79 -3.10 5.18
CA ASP A 11 -36.84 -1.99 5.15
C ASP A 11 -35.78 -2.25 6.23
N PRO A 12 -34.55 -2.68 5.90
CA PRO A 12 -33.54 -3.04 6.91
C PRO A 12 -33.11 -1.82 7.74
N LYS A 13 -33.46 -0.62 7.27
CA LYS A 13 -33.16 0.69 7.85
C LYS A 13 -33.93 1.01 9.12
N LYS A 14 -35.12 0.41 9.32
CA LYS A 14 -35.96 0.68 10.52
C LYS A 14 -35.65 -0.24 11.70
N VAL A 15 -34.99 -1.38 11.46
CA VAL A 15 -34.74 -2.41 12.49
C VAL A 15 -33.38 -2.22 13.16
N LEU A 16 -32.40 -1.63 12.46
CA LEU A 16 -31.10 -1.28 13.03
C LEU A 16 -31.15 0.14 13.60
N ARG A 17 -31.57 0.29 14.87
CA ARG A 17 -31.35 1.51 15.68
C ARG A 17 -29.87 1.71 16.03
N ILE A 18 -28.99 1.63 15.04
CA ILE A 18 -27.59 2.01 15.14
C ILE A 18 -27.46 3.23 14.25
N SER A 19 -26.94 4.33 14.79
CA SER A 19 -26.63 5.55 14.06
C SER A 19 -25.72 5.21 12.87
N VAL A 20 -26.33 5.01 11.71
CA VAL A 20 -25.61 4.78 10.44
C VAL A 20 -24.63 5.94 10.18
N THR A 21 -24.96 7.12 10.69
CA THR A 21 -24.12 8.32 10.71
C THR A 21 -22.81 8.14 11.49
N GLU A 22 -22.83 7.54 12.69
CA GLU A 22 -21.60 7.40 13.50
C GLU A 22 -20.73 6.25 12.99
N THR A 23 -21.35 5.15 12.56
CA THR A 23 -20.62 4.01 11.96
C THR A 23 -20.02 4.38 10.61
N GLY A 24 -20.73 5.18 9.80
CA GLY A 24 -20.24 5.71 8.53
C GLY A 24 -19.07 6.67 8.71
N LEU A 25 -19.13 7.56 9.71
CA LEU A 25 -18.05 8.52 10.00
C LEU A 25 -16.79 7.80 10.50
N VAL A 26 -16.95 6.81 11.39
CA VAL A 26 -15.86 5.94 11.86
C VAL A 26 -15.21 5.14 10.72
N SER A 27 -16.01 4.64 9.78
CA SER A 27 -15.51 3.83 8.66
C SER A 27 -14.86 4.67 7.55
N ALA A 28 -15.23 5.95 7.43
CA ALA A 28 -14.67 6.87 6.44
C ALA A 28 -13.33 7.50 6.86
N LEU A 29 -13.04 7.54 8.17
CA LEU A 29 -11.80 8.12 8.70
C LEU A 29 -10.51 7.46 8.16
N PRO A 30 -10.36 6.12 8.19
CA PRO A 30 -9.15 5.45 7.70
C PRO A 30 -8.81 5.73 6.23
N PRO A 31 -9.73 5.61 5.26
CA PRO A 31 -9.41 5.93 3.87
C PRO A 31 -9.16 7.43 3.65
N LEU A 32 -9.79 8.30 4.44
CA LEU A 32 -9.54 9.74 4.41
C LEU A 32 -8.11 10.06 4.87
N VAL A 33 -7.63 9.45 5.95
CA VAL A 33 -6.22 9.56 6.39
C VAL A 33 -5.28 9.00 5.31
N GLY A 34 -5.63 7.88 4.69
CA GLY A 34 -4.91 7.33 3.54
C GLY A 34 -4.82 8.34 2.37
N MET A 35 -5.89 9.07 2.08
CA MET A 35 -5.90 10.11 1.04
C MET A 35 -4.96 11.27 1.37
N PHE A 36 -4.96 11.77 2.62
CA PHE A 36 -4.02 12.81 3.04
C PHE A 36 -2.57 12.35 2.94
N SER A 37 -2.29 11.10 3.30
CA SER A 37 -0.94 10.54 3.14
C SER A 37 -0.48 10.63 1.69
N LYS A 38 -1.32 10.19 0.73
CA LYS A 38 -1.02 10.25 -0.71
C LYS A 38 -0.74 11.67 -1.20
N LEU A 39 -1.46 12.67 -0.67
CA LEU A 39 -1.25 14.08 -1.03
C LEU A 39 0.05 14.66 -0.45
N LEU A 40 0.41 14.30 0.78
CA LEU A 40 1.62 14.81 1.44
C LEU A 40 2.91 14.20 0.90
N ILE A 41 2.82 12.98 0.38
CA ILE A 41 3.93 12.20 -0.11
C ILE A 41 4.64 12.82 -1.31
N GLY A 42 3.89 13.37 -2.26
CA GLY A 42 4.48 14.01 -3.46
C GLY A 42 5.43 15.15 -3.08
N PRO A 43 4.93 16.19 -2.37
CA PRO A 43 5.77 17.31 -1.92
C PRO A 43 6.89 16.89 -0.97
N LEU A 44 6.66 15.90 -0.10
CA LEU A 44 7.68 15.41 0.83
C LEU A 44 8.87 14.80 0.09
N ASP A 45 8.60 14.05 -0.98
CA ASP A 45 9.67 13.44 -1.74
C ASP A 45 10.46 14.45 -2.57
N ASP A 46 9.76 15.33 -3.28
CA ASP A 46 10.38 16.31 -4.17
C ASP A 46 11.30 17.27 -3.39
N LYS A 47 10.90 17.67 -2.16
CA LYS A 47 11.61 18.68 -1.38
C LYS A 47 12.66 18.10 -0.42
N LEU A 48 12.33 17.02 0.29
CA LEU A 48 13.18 16.52 1.38
C LEU A 48 14.08 15.38 0.92
N ILE A 49 13.51 14.46 0.16
CA ILE A 49 14.18 13.20 -0.17
C ILE A 49 15.12 13.43 -1.36
N SER A 50 14.67 14.15 -2.40
CA SER A 50 15.47 14.46 -3.61
C SER A 50 16.92 14.90 -3.32
N LYS A 51 17.12 15.69 -2.26
CA LYS A 51 18.41 16.29 -1.91
C LYS A 51 19.42 15.40 -1.15
N ILE A 52 18.97 14.30 -0.52
CA ILE A 52 19.77 13.60 0.51
C ILE A 52 20.26 12.21 0.09
N LEU A 53 19.55 11.52 -0.82
CA LEU A 53 19.82 10.09 -1.11
C LEU A 53 19.92 9.79 -2.61
N CYS A 54 20.55 8.67 -2.98
CA CYS A 54 20.48 8.16 -4.36
C CYS A 54 19.06 7.64 -4.66
N GLU A 55 18.51 7.90 -5.86
CA GLU A 55 17.15 7.49 -6.27
C GLU A 55 16.85 6.00 -6.00
N GLN A 56 17.86 5.14 -6.15
CA GLN A 56 17.73 3.70 -5.89
C GLN A 56 17.51 3.36 -4.42
N SER A 57 18.32 3.95 -3.54
CA SER A 57 18.27 3.69 -2.10
C SER A 57 17.04 4.32 -1.47
N LYS A 58 16.56 5.44 -2.02
CA LYS A 58 15.32 6.11 -1.61
C LYS A 58 14.11 5.20 -1.75
N VAL A 59 13.92 4.64 -2.95
CA VAL A 59 12.76 3.80 -3.25
C VAL A 59 12.75 2.56 -2.35
N LYS A 60 13.91 1.93 -2.15
CA LYS A 60 14.02 0.77 -1.26
C LYS A 60 13.73 1.10 0.21
N LEU A 61 14.31 2.17 0.74
CA LEU A 61 14.11 2.56 2.13
C LEU A 61 12.65 2.96 2.37
N PHE A 62 12.07 3.71 1.44
CA PHE A 62 10.70 4.18 1.56
C PHE A 62 9.67 3.05 1.47
N SER A 63 9.77 2.19 0.45
CA SER A 63 8.92 0.99 0.34
C SER A 63 9.14 0.04 1.50
N GLY A 64 10.39 -0.11 1.95
CA GLY A 64 10.73 -0.90 3.12
C GLY A 64 10.04 -0.40 4.38
N VAL A 65 10.23 0.87 4.73
CA VAL A 65 9.63 1.49 5.92
C VAL A 65 8.09 1.44 5.84
N ALA A 66 7.51 1.68 4.66
CA ALA A 66 6.07 1.59 4.46
C ALA A 66 5.55 0.18 4.74
N GLN A 67 6.11 -0.85 4.11
CA GLN A 67 5.64 -2.22 4.29
C GLN A 67 5.94 -2.78 5.68
N TYR A 68 7.08 -2.45 6.29
CA TYR A 68 7.34 -2.82 7.69
C TYR A 68 6.34 -2.13 8.65
N GLY A 69 5.97 -0.87 8.39
CA GLY A 69 4.93 -0.16 9.14
C GLY A 69 3.56 -0.85 9.03
N ILE A 70 3.20 -1.34 7.83
CA ILE A 70 1.99 -2.16 7.63
C ILE A 70 2.08 -3.46 8.44
N CYS A 71 3.22 -4.17 8.39
CA CYS A 71 3.40 -5.44 9.10
C CYS A 71 3.23 -5.28 10.62
N ILE A 72 3.85 -4.25 11.20
CA ILE A 72 3.75 -3.94 12.63
C ILE A 72 2.30 -3.60 12.99
N SER A 73 1.62 -2.83 12.15
CA SER A 73 0.23 -2.43 12.39
C SER A 73 -0.73 -3.62 12.29
N LEU A 74 -0.48 -4.55 11.36
CA LEU A 74 -1.23 -5.80 11.23
C LEU A 74 -1.01 -6.74 12.42
N LEU A 75 0.21 -6.84 12.95
CA LEU A 75 0.47 -7.58 14.18
C LEU A 75 -0.26 -6.96 15.36
N GLY A 76 -0.25 -5.62 15.48
CA GLY A 76 -1.05 -4.91 16.48
C GLY A 76 -2.53 -5.30 16.38
N LEU A 77 -3.10 -5.28 15.17
CA LEU A 77 -4.49 -5.67 14.92
C LEU A 77 -4.78 -7.14 15.27
N ALA A 78 -3.80 -8.03 15.13
CA ALA A 78 -3.94 -9.44 15.49
C ALA A 78 -4.03 -9.66 17.02
N PHE A 79 -3.34 -8.83 17.82
CA PHE A 79 -3.24 -9.01 19.28
C PHE A 79 -4.22 -8.15 20.09
N ILE A 80 -4.61 -6.97 19.59
CA ILE A 80 -5.55 -6.05 20.28
C ILE A 80 -6.87 -6.71 20.68
N PRO A 81 -7.51 -7.57 19.86
CA PRO A 81 -8.75 -8.24 20.23
C PRO A 81 -8.68 -9.10 21.50
N TYR A 82 -7.48 -9.53 21.92
CA TYR A 82 -7.30 -10.26 23.19
C TYR A 82 -7.24 -9.34 24.41
N LEU A 83 -6.82 -8.08 24.22
CA LEU A 83 -6.69 -7.10 25.31
C LEU A 83 -7.98 -6.32 25.50
N THR A 84 -8.61 -5.89 24.41
CA THR A 84 -9.79 -5.02 24.43
C THR A 84 -10.50 -5.01 23.08
N SER A 85 -11.82 -5.19 23.08
CA SER A 85 -12.67 -5.11 21.88
C SER A 85 -13.18 -3.70 21.56
N SER A 86 -12.68 -2.67 22.26
CA SER A 86 -13.09 -1.28 22.04
C SER A 86 -12.57 -0.77 20.71
N ILE A 87 -13.49 -0.23 19.89
CA ILE A 87 -13.21 0.36 18.58
C ILE A 87 -12.11 1.43 18.63
N LEU A 88 -12.00 2.17 19.75
CA LEU A 88 -10.98 3.18 20.01
C LEU A 88 -9.54 2.68 19.87
N PHE A 89 -9.29 1.39 20.17
CA PHE A 89 -7.96 0.80 20.02
C PHE A 89 -7.72 0.18 18.64
N ILE A 90 -8.77 -0.16 17.90
CA ILE A 90 -8.66 -0.79 16.57
C ILE A 90 -8.50 0.26 15.47
N LEU A 91 -9.26 1.36 15.58
CA LEU A 91 -9.31 2.46 14.61
C LEU A 91 -7.93 3.09 14.31
N PRO A 92 -7.05 3.38 15.29
CA PRO A 92 -5.73 3.93 14.98
C PRO A 92 -4.86 2.97 14.18
N PHE A 93 -4.83 1.68 14.52
CA PHE A 93 -4.04 0.69 13.77
C PHE A 93 -4.54 0.53 12.33
N TYR A 94 -5.87 0.50 12.16
CA TYR A 94 -6.47 0.42 10.84
C TYR A 94 -6.20 1.69 10.00
N SER A 95 -6.24 2.87 10.62
CA SER A 95 -5.85 4.14 9.98
C SER A 95 -4.38 4.15 9.57
N THR A 96 -3.48 3.67 10.43
CA THR A 96 -2.05 3.56 10.16
C THR A 96 -1.76 2.61 8.98
N ILE A 97 -2.47 1.48 8.87
CA ILE A 97 -2.36 0.59 7.68
C ILE A 97 -2.72 1.35 6.40
N ASN A 98 -3.82 2.11 6.40
CA ASN A 98 -4.25 2.88 5.23
C ASN A 98 -3.25 3.99 4.87
N MET A 99 -2.66 4.64 5.87
CA MET A 99 -1.60 5.64 5.68
C MET A 99 -0.35 5.03 5.02
N PHE A 100 0.15 3.92 5.56
CA PHE A 100 1.35 3.27 5.00
C PHE A 100 1.10 2.62 3.64
N THR A 101 -0.13 2.17 3.37
CA THR A 101 -0.50 1.68 2.03
C THR A 101 -0.36 2.79 0.99
N GLY A 102 -0.73 4.03 1.34
CA GLY A 102 -0.50 5.20 0.46
C GLY A 102 0.98 5.43 0.12
N LEU A 103 1.86 5.22 1.11
CA LEU A 103 3.31 5.27 0.94
C LEU A 103 3.82 4.15 0.02
N ASP A 104 3.33 2.92 0.20
CA ASP A 104 3.78 1.77 -0.60
C ASP A 104 3.50 1.94 -2.10
N PHE A 105 2.30 2.45 -2.45
CA PHE A 105 1.93 2.73 -3.84
C PHE A 105 2.95 3.62 -4.56
N LEU A 106 3.40 4.70 -3.92
CA LEU A 106 4.39 5.59 -4.51
C LEU A 106 5.70 4.86 -4.84
N GLY A 107 6.15 3.98 -3.96
CA GLY A 107 7.35 3.18 -4.17
C GLY A 107 7.23 2.28 -5.40
N ILE A 108 6.07 1.65 -5.59
CA ILE A 108 5.75 0.83 -6.76
C ILE A 108 5.78 1.67 -8.05
N PHE A 109 5.13 2.85 -8.06
CA PHE A 109 5.12 3.74 -9.23
C PHE A 109 6.53 4.20 -9.60
N ARG A 110 7.34 4.61 -8.63
CA ARG A 110 8.72 5.04 -8.88
C ARG A 110 9.61 3.90 -9.34
N TYR A 111 9.45 2.72 -8.77
CA TYR A 111 10.21 1.54 -9.19
C TYR A 111 9.91 1.21 -10.66
N ALA A 112 8.64 1.23 -11.05
CA ALA A 112 8.24 1.02 -12.44
C ALA A 112 8.77 2.11 -13.39
N GLN A 113 8.72 3.38 -12.97
CA GLN A 113 9.27 4.51 -13.72
C GLN A 113 10.79 4.41 -13.91
N PHE A 114 11.53 4.06 -12.86
CA PHE A 114 12.98 3.98 -12.91
C PHE A 114 13.47 2.80 -13.77
N ILE A 115 12.72 1.69 -13.80
CA ILE A 115 13.10 0.49 -14.56
C ILE A 115 12.75 0.60 -16.04
N ALA A 116 11.57 1.13 -16.37
CA ALA A 116 11.04 1.11 -17.73
C ALA A 116 11.07 2.46 -18.43
N LEU A 117 11.39 3.55 -17.73
CA LEU A 117 11.45 4.91 -18.26
C LEU A 117 10.18 5.23 -19.09
N LYS A 118 10.29 5.21 -20.42
CA LYS A 118 9.20 5.49 -21.38
C LYS A 118 8.11 4.40 -21.44
N HIS A 119 8.42 3.16 -21.06
CA HIS A 119 7.45 2.05 -21.01
C HIS A 119 6.85 1.82 -19.62
N SER A 120 7.01 2.79 -18.71
CA SER A 120 6.54 2.69 -17.33
C SER A 120 5.03 2.53 -17.22
N GLU A 121 4.25 3.17 -18.09
CA GLU A 121 2.79 3.06 -18.11
C GLU A 121 2.33 1.61 -18.29
N VAL A 122 2.97 0.86 -19.19
CA VAL A 122 2.61 -0.55 -19.45
C VAL A 122 2.91 -1.42 -18.22
N LEU A 123 4.06 -1.21 -17.56
CA LEU A 123 4.40 -1.95 -16.34
C LEU A 123 3.48 -1.61 -15.17
N ILE A 124 3.10 -0.33 -15.05
CA ILE A 124 2.17 0.14 -14.02
C ILE A 124 0.79 -0.48 -14.24
N SER A 125 0.28 -0.50 -15.48
CA SER A 125 -0.98 -1.15 -15.82
C SER A 125 -0.96 -2.64 -15.48
N TRP A 126 0.11 -3.34 -15.83
CA TRP A 126 0.28 -4.75 -15.47
C TRP A 126 0.26 -4.97 -13.95
N THR A 127 0.98 -4.13 -13.21
CA THR A 127 1.04 -4.20 -11.75
C THR A 127 -0.34 -3.99 -11.12
N ASN A 128 -1.14 -3.05 -11.65
CA ASN A 128 -2.50 -2.80 -11.18
C ASN A 128 -3.45 -3.98 -11.45
N ILE A 129 -3.28 -4.70 -12.57
CA ILE A 129 -4.05 -5.92 -12.83
C ILE A 129 -3.76 -6.95 -11.74
N VAL A 130 -2.49 -7.20 -11.43
CA VAL A 130 -2.09 -8.15 -10.37
C VAL A 130 -2.64 -7.73 -9.01
N ILE A 131 -2.53 -6.45 -8.66
CA ILE A 131 -3.07 -5.90 -7.39
C ILE A 131 -4.58 -6.09 -7.30
N SER A 132 -5.31 -6.01 -8.41
CA SER A 132 -6.78 -6.10 -8.41
C SER A 132 -7.29 -7.55 -8.34
N ILE A 133 -6.50 -8.52 -8.79
CA ILE A 133 -6.87 -9.94 -8.72
C ILE A 133 -6.85 -10.44 -7.27
N VAL A 134 -5.92 -9.96 -6.44
CA VAL A 134 -5.75 -10.44 -5.06
C VAL A 134 -7.00 -10.20 -4.20
N PRO A 135 -7.60 -8.99 -4.13
CA PRO A 135 -8.85 -8.74 -3.41
C PRO A 135 -10.05 -9.52 -3.95
N LEU A 136 -10.03 -9.97 -5.21
CA LEU A 136 -11.13 -10.74 -5.79
C LEU A 136 -11.16 -12.18 -5.23
N ILE A 137 -9.98 -12.76 -4.99
CA ILE A 137 -9.84 -14.13 -4.46
C ILE A 137 -9.92 -14.12 -2.92
N LEU A 138 -9.59 -12.99 -2.29
CA LEU A 138 -9.49 -12.86 -0.84
C LEU A 138 -10.76 -13.30 -0.07
N PRO A 139 -12.00 -12.94 -0.46
CA PRO A 139 -13.20 -13.37 0.26
C PRO A 139 -13.37 -14.89 0.31
N GLY A 140 -13.01 -15.59 -0.77
CA GLY A 140 -13.07 -17.05 -0.81
C GLY A 140 -12.05 -17.70 0.12
N ILE A 141 -10.85 -17.12 0.22
CA ILE A 141 -9.81 -17.57 1.16
C ILE A 141 -10.26 -17.32 2.60
N VAL A 142 -10.77 -16.12 2.89
CA VAL A 142 -11.23 -15.75 4.24
C VAL A 142 -12.40 -16.61 4.68
N ALA A 143 -13.37 -16.87 3.81
CA ALA A 143 -14.50 -17.74 4.11
C ALA A 143 -14.07 -19.18 4.46
N ALA A 144 -13.01 -19.69 3.83
CA ALA A 144 -12.46 -21.00 4.16
C ALA A 144 -11.57 -20.98 5.42
N ALA A 145 -10.88 -19.87 5.70
CA ALA A 145 -9.92 -19.74 6.80
C ALA A 145 -10.58 -19.37 8.15
N ALA A 146 -11.74 -18.72 8.14
CA ALA A 146 -12.48 -18.32 9.34
C ALA A 146 -13.97 -18.77 9.27
N PRO A 147 -14.27 -20.08 9.28
CA PRO A 147 -15.65 -20.56 9.22
C PRO A 147 -16.47 -20.25 10.49
N ASP A 148 -15.80 -20.07 11.64
CA ASP A 148 -16.46 -19.85 12.95
C ASP A 148 -16.30 -18.40 13.46
N ASP A 149 -15.78 -17.50 12.62
CA ASP A 149 -15.54 -16.08 12.91
C ASP A 149 -14.88 -15.81 14.29
N THR A 150 -14.03 -16.72 14.73
CA THR A 150 -13.44 -16.64 16.06
C THR A 150 -12.21 -15.72 16.06
N ILE A 151 -12.03 -14.94 17.12
CA ILE A 151 -10.87 -14.04 17.31
C ILE A 151 -9.55 -14.77 17.04
N LYS A 152 -9.42 -16.02 17.50
CA LYS A 152 -8.24 -16.87 17.27
C LYS A 152 -7.94 -17.13 15.79
N GLN A 153 -8.98 -17.37 14.97
CA GLN A 153 -8.83 -17.59 13.52
C GLN A 153 -8.35 -16.29 12.85
N TRP A 154 -8.97 -15.16 13.20
CA TRP A 154 -8.59 -13.85 12.67
C TRP A 154 -7.16 -13.43 13.06
N THR A 155 -6.74 -13.66 14.31
CA THR A 155 -5.34 -13.46 14.73
C THR A 155 -4.39 -14.30 13.90
N TYR A 156 -4.71 -15.57 13.66
CA TYR A 156 -3.87 -16.46 12.87
C TYR A 156 -3.74 -15.98 11.42
N ILE A 157 -4.84 -15.54 10.81
CA ILE A 157 -4.87 -14.97 9.45
C ILE A 157 -3.99 -13.72 9.38
N PHE A 158 -4.23 -12.73 10.26
CA PHE A 158 -3.46 -11.47 10.24
C PHE A 158 -1.99 -11.68 10.54
N SER A 159 -1.65 -12.58 11.46
CA SER A 159 -0.26 -12.93 11.78
C SER A 159 0.44 -13.60 10.59
N THR A 160 -0.24 -14.54 9.92
CA THR A 160 0.29 -15.22 8.73
C THR A 160 0.54 -14.24 7.59
N ILE A 161 -0.41 -13.33 7.33
CA ILE A 161 -0.25 -12.29 6.30
C ILE A 161 0.92 -11.37 6.65
N SER A 162 1.05 -10.96 7.91
CA SER A 162 2.15 -10.08 8.33
C SER A 162 3.51 -10.74 8.12
N ILE A 163 3.68 -12.01 8.47
CA ILE A 163 4.93 -12.77 8.24
C ILE A 163 5.23 -12.91 6.74
N LEU A 164 4.22 -13.19 5.93
CA LEU A 164 4.37 -13.30 4.48
C LEU A 164 4.82 -11.97 3.86
N VAL A 165 4.20 -10.86 4.25
CA VAL A 165 4.57 -9.52 3.76
C VAL A 165 5.97 -9.15 4.25
N PHE A 166 6.30 -9.41 5.51
CA PHE A 166 7.62 -9.15 6.10
C PHE A 166 8.74 -9.90 5.36
N THR A 167 8.52 -11.17 5.03
CA THR A 167 9.51 -11.96 4.28
C THR A 167 9.63 -11.48 2.84
N ALA A 168 8.52 -11.17 2.17
CA ALA A 168 8.52 -10.63 0.81
C ALA A 168 9.29 -9.30 0.71
N ILE A 169 9.05 -8.35 1.63
CA ILE A 169 9.76 -7.07 1.62
C ILE A 169 11.25 -7.24 1.95
N THR A 170 11.58 -8.15 2.86
CA THR A 170 12.98 -8.44 3.21
C THR A 170 13.74 -8.94 1.99
N VAL A 171 13.15 -9.89 1.24
CA VAL A 171 13.72 -10.40 -0.01
C VAL A 171 13.83 -9.27 -1.05
N PHE A 172 12.80 -8.42 -1.17
CA PHE A 172 12.84 -7.29 -2.10
C PHE A 172 13.98 -6.32 -1.77
N ILE A 173 14.17 -5.93 -0.52
CA ILE A 173 15.24 -4.99 -0.13
C ILE A 173 16.62 -5.57 -0.42
N LEU A 174 16.83 -6.85 -0.12
CA LEU A 174 18.09 -7.56 -0.31
C LEU A 174 18.44 -7.75 -1.79
N PHE A 175 17.47 -8.16 -2.63
CA PHE A 175 17.73 -8.55 -4.01
C PHE A 175 17.41 -7.49 -5.06
N ALA A 176 16.57 -6.49 -4.75
CA ALA A 176 16.22 -5.47 -5.73
C ALA A 176 17.48 -4.72 -6.16
N LYS A 177 17.79 -4.72 -7.45
CA LYS A 177 18.73 -3.76 -8.05
C LYS A 177 17.88 -2.81 -8.84
N SER A 178 17.97 -1.52 -8.55
CA SER A 178 17.12 -0.56 -9.24
C SER A 178 17.82 0.03 -10.46
N ASN A 179 18.79 -0.62 -11.11
CA ASN A 179 19.41 -0.07 -12.33
C ASN A 179 18.41 -0.03 -13.49
N PRO A 180 18.45 1.02 -14.35
CA PRO A 180 17.63 1.04 -15.55
C PRO A 180 18.00 -0.19 -16.40
N ARG A 181 17.00 -0.95 -16.83
CA ARG A 181 17.25 -2.19 -17.57
C ARG A 181 17.69 -1.84 -18.99
N LYS A 182 18.63 -2.62 -19.55
CA LYS A 182 19.22 -2.38 -20.88
C LYS A 182 18.18 -2.22 -21.99
N TRP A 183 17.09 -2.99 -21.94
CA TRP A 183 15.98 -2.90 -22.89
C TRP A 183 15.23 -1.56 -22.85
N ALA A 184 15.28 -0.82 -21.73
CA ALA A 184 14.70 0.51 -21.62
C ALA A 184 15.68 1.62 -22.09
N LEU A 185 16.97 1.31 -22.23
CA LEU A 185 18.00 2.25 -22.68
C LEU A 185 18.14 2.30 -24.21
N GLU A 186 17.70 1.26 -24.93
CA GLU A 186 17.95 1.08 -26.37
C GLU A 186 17.25 2.09 -27.30
N ILE A 187 16.38 2.99 -26.81
CA ILE A 187 15.58 3.89 -27.67
C ILE A 187 16.09 5.35 -27.65
N ASN A 188 17.19 5.68 -26.96
CA ASN A 188 17.79 7.03 -27.05
C ASN A 188 19.32 7.04 -26.97
N ASN A 189 19.98 6.40 -27.93
CA ASN A 189 21.43 6.33 -28.01
C ASN A 189 22.13 7.71 -28.06
N ASN A 190 21.44 8.80 -28.39
CA ASN A 190 22.09 10.11 -28.53
C ASN A 190 21.94 11.03 -27.32
N ASN A 191 20.80 11.04 -26.61
CA ASN A 191 20.64 11.95 -25.47
C ASN A 191 20.95 11.28 -24.12
N THR A 192 20.70 9.98 -23.96
CA THR A 192 20.92 9.28 -22.69
C THR A 192 22.41 9.03 -22.44
N ILE A 193 23.20 8.79 -23.49
CA ILE A 193 24.67 8.70 -23.37
C ILE A 193 25.27 10.04 -22.93
N ASN A 194 24.72 11.17 -23.38
CA ASN A 194 25.20 12.50 -22.97
C ASN A 194 24.84 12.81 -21.50
N ILE A 195 23.64 12.45 -21.05
CA ILE A 195 23.22 12.67 -19.66
C ILE A 195 23.98 11.75 -18.68
N ILE A 196 24.29 10.52 -19.09
CA ILE A 196 25.11 9.60 -18.27
C ILE A 196 26.56 10.10 -18.20
N LYS A 197 27.12 10.56 -19.34
CA LYS A 197 28.46 11.18 -19.36
C LYS A 197 28.54 12.44 -18.52
N GLU A 198 27.55 13.33 -18.57
CA GLU A 198 27.50 14.51 -17.68
C GLU A 198 27.42 14.11 -16.21
N LYS A 199 26.58 13.13 -15.86
CA LYS A 199 26.49 12.63 -14.47
C LYS A 199 27.74 11.90 -13.99
N GLU A 200 28.53 11.30 -14.89
CA GLU A 200 29.83 10.69 -14.56
C GLU A 200 30.95 11.74 -14.42
N ILE A 201 30.94 12.79 -15.25
CA ILE A 201 31.90 13.90 -15.19
C ILE A 201 31.68 14.75 -13.92
N ASP A 202 30.42 14.97 -13.51
CA ASP A 202 30.12 15.70 -12.29
C ASP A 202 30.51 14.92 -11.03
N LYS A 203 30.36 13.58 -11.06
CA LYS A 203 30.86 12.71 -9.98
C LYS A 203 32.39 12.72 -9.87
N GLN A 204 33.12 12.76 -10.98
CA GLN A 204 34.58 12.82 -10.95
C GLN A 204 35.11 14.18 -10.45
N LYS A 205 34.39 15.28 -10.66
CA LYS A 205 34.75 16.60 -10.12
C LYS A 205 34.46 16.76 -8.62
N GLU A 206 33.53 15.99 -8.07
CA GLU A 206 33.26 15.95 -6.62
C GLU A 206 34.24 15.03 -5.86
N GLU A 207 34.90 14.09 -6.53
CA GLU A 207 35.92 13.21 -5.91
C GLU A 207 37.35 13.80 -5.96
N ASP A 208 37.62 14.77 -6.84
CA ASP A 208 38.92 15.47 -7.00
C ASP A 208 39.03 16.83 -6.24
N ASN A 209 38.02 17.22 -5.45
CA ASN A 209 38.01 18.43 -4.58
C ASN A 209 37.92 18.05 -3.10
#